data_AF-A0A7H0G1R5-F1
#
_entry.id   AF-A0A7H0G1R5-F1
#
_cell.length_a   1.000
_cell.length_b   1.000
_cell.length_c   1.000
_cell.angle_alpha   90.00
_cell.angle_beta   90.00
_cell.angle_gamma   90.00
#
_symmetry.space_group_name_H-M   'P 1'
#
loop_
_entity.id
_entity.type
_entity.pdbx_description
1 polymer ?
#
loop_
_entity_poly.entity_id
_entity_poly.type
_entity_poly.pdbx_seq_one_letter_code
_entity_poly.pdbx_strand_id
1 'polypeptide(L)'
;MRLRLLLSFLLTCLALVAVPAAAQHTVLQQENVRYDYAQVLRVTPVYQTLTATRAEQRCDPEDKSRLSRAVGAIKDALRREEADKAANCQSVPVEREFRRAIAYDVDYVYKGAKFRSRLAEDPGNRLRIRIAITPAVPGATTP
;
A
#
# COMPACT_ATOMS: atom_id res chain seq x y z
N MET A 1 -27.84 -3.63 74.08
CA MET A 1 -26.41 -4.04 74.00
C MET A 1 -26.01 -4.67 72.66
N ARG A 2 -26.85 -5.50 72.01
CA ARG A 2 -26.47 -6.20 70.77
C ARG A 2 -26.21 -5.29 69.55
N LEU A 3 -26.97 -4.20 69.39
CA LEU A 3 -26.78 -3.25 68.28
C LEU A 3 -25.48 -2.44 68.38
N ARG A 4 -25.07 -2.07 69.60
CA ARG A 4 -23.79 -1.37 69.83
C ARG A 4 -22.60 -2.29 69.56
N LEU A 5 -22.69 -3.56 69.94
CA LEU A 5 -21.68 -4.58 69.63
C LEU A 5 -21.53 -4.79 68.12
N LEU A 6 -22.66 -4.87 67.40
CA LEU A 6 -22.67 -5.04 65.94
C LEU A 6 -22.06 -3.81 65.25
N LEU A 7 -22.38 -2.59 65.69
CA LEU A 7 -21.79 -1.37 65.14
C LEU A 7 -20.29 -1.27 65.37
N SER A 8 -19.82 -1.62 66.57
CA SER A 8 -18.39 -1.65 66.86
C SER A 8 -17.65 -2.73 66.06
N PHE A 9 -18.27 -3.90 65.85
CA PHE A 9 -17.70 -4.96 65.02
C PHE A 9 -17.61 -4.54 63.54
N LEU A 10 -18.64 -3.85 63.04
CA LEU A 10 -18.66 -3.32 61.67
C LEU A 10 -17.58 -2.25 61.46
N LEU A 11 -17.40 -1.35 62.44
CA LEU A 11 -16.36 -0.31 62.43
C LEU A 11 -14.95 -0.91 62.50
N THR A 12 -14.73 -1.95 63.30
CA THR A 12 -13.43 -2.65 63.32
C THR A 12 -13.15 -3.42 62.03
N CYS A 13 -14.15 -4.05 61.40
CA CYS A 13 -13.96 -4.70 60.11
C CYS A 13 -13.59 -3.70 59.01
N LEU A 14 -14.17 -2.50 59.02
CA LEU A 14 -13.90 -1.48 57.99
C LEU A 14 -12.45 -0.95 58.07
N ALA A 15 -11.83 -0.92 59.26
CA ALA A 15 -10.45 -0.47 59.45
C ALA A 15 -9.40 -1.51 59.03
N LEU A 16 -9.74 -2.80 58.99
CA LEU A 16 -8.81 -3.86 58.56
C LEU A 16 -8.68 -4.01 57.03
N VAL A 17 -9.48 -3.31 56.23
CA VAL A 17 -9.39 -3.34 54.75
C VAL A 17 -8.39 -2.32 54.21
N ALA A 18 -7.39 -1.90 55.01
CA ALA A 18 -6.25 -1.14 54.51
C ALA A 18 -5.37 -2.05 53.64
N VAL A 19 -5.80 -2.25 52.39
CA VAL A 19 -5.00 -2.89 51.35
C VAL A 19 -3.72 -2.09 51.23
N PRO A 20 -2.52 -2.68 51.41
CA PRO A 20 -1.30 -1.95 51.15
C PRO A 20 -1.33 -1.65 49.65
N ALA A 21 -1.40 -0.37 49.30
CA ALA A 21 -1.08 0.05 47.96
C ALA A 21 0.39 -0.29 47.77
N ALA A 22 0.68 -1.50 47.30
CA ALA A 22 1.97 -1.85 46.78
C ALA A 22 2.26 -0.79 45.72
N ALA A 23 3.15 0.14 46.04
CA ALA A 23 3.67 1.13 45.12
C ALA A 23 4.43 0.35 44.05
N GLN A 24 3.69 -0.16 43.06
CA GLN A 24 4.25 -0.76 41.87
C GLN A 24 4.90 0.39 41.12
N HIS A 25 6.20 0.60 41.37
CA HIS A 25 7.01 1.49 40.57
C HIS A 25 7.18 0.83 39.19
N THR A 26 6.14 0.93 38.36
CA THR A 26 6.20 0.51 36.96
C THR A 26 7.09 1.50 36.25
N VAL A 27 8.36 1.13 36.07
CA VAL A 27 9.26 1.86 35.20
C VAL A 27 8.73 1.66 33.78
N LEU A 28 7.97 2.63 33.30
CA LEU A 28 7.61 2.72 31.89
C LEU A 28 8.91 2.97 31.13
N GLN A 29 9.48 1.90 30.57
CA GLN A 29 10.66 2.00 29.72
C GLN A 29 10.28 2.85 28.51
N GLN A 30 10.85 4.06 28.42
CA GLN A 30 10.67 4.90 27.26
C GLN A 30 11.27 4.19 26.04
N GLU A 31 10.52 4.09 24.95
CA GLU A 31 10.99 3.45 23.73
C GLU A 31 12.20 4.22 23.18
N ASN A 32 13.39 3.62 23.26
CA ASN A 32 14.61 4.23 22.75
C ASN A 32 14.67 4.04 21.24
N VAL A 33 14.01 4.95 20.53
CA VAL A 33 13.93 4.93 19.07
C VAL A 33 14.98 5.85 18.47
N ARG A 34 15.83 5.30 17.59
CA ARG A 34 16.79 6.07 16.80
C ARG A 34 16.54 5.87 15.32
N TYR A 35 16.64 6.95 14.55
CA TYR A 35 16.70 6.87 13.10
C TYR A 35 18.14 6.80 12.62
N ASP A 36 18.38 5.94 11.64
CA ASP A 36 19.66 5.84 10.94
C ASP A 36 19.42 5.54 9.45
N TYR A 37 20.49 5.49 8.66
CA TYR A 37 20.46 5.16 7.24
C TYR A 37 21.17 3.84 6.96
N ALA A 38 20.44 2.92 6.34
CA ALA A 38 20.98 1.70 5.78
C ALA A 38 21.39 1.89 4.32
N GLN A 39 22.38 1.11 3.88
CA GLN A 39 22.78 1.07 2.48
C GLN A 39 21.87 0.09 1.72
N VAL A 40 21.24 0.57 0.65
CA VAL A 40 20.40 -0.29 -0.20
C VAL A 40 21.31 -1.14 -1.09
N LEU A 41 20.99 -2.43 -1.18
CA LEU A 41 21.69 -3.40 -2.00
C LEU A 41 20.91 -3.71 -3.29
N ARG A 42 19.59 -3.89 -3.18
CA ARG A 42 18.72 -4.22 -4.31
C ARG A 42 17.30 -3.71 -4.08
N VAL A 43 16.69 -3.19 -5.14
CA VAL A 43 15.28 -2.81 -5.19
C VAL A 43 14.58 -3.66 -6.25
N THR A 44 13.57 -4.43 -5.86
CA THR A 44 12.79 -5.29 -6.77
C THR A 44 11.34 -4.81 -6.80
N PRO A 45 10.84 -4.28 -7.93
CA PRO A 45 9.44 -3.86 -8.03
C PRO A 45 8.51 -5.09 -8.00
N VAL A 46 7.44 -4.98 -7.23
CA VAL A 46 6.35 -5.97 -7.17
C VAL A 46 5.23 -5.47 -8.07
N TYR A 47 5.02 -6.13 -9.20
CA TYR A 47 3.97 -5.77 -10.16
C TYR A 47 2.66 -6.49 -9.86
N GLN A 48 1.54 -5.79 -10.07
CA GLN A 48 0.20 -6.36 -10.15
C GLN A 48 -0.29 -6.29 -11.60
N THR A 49 -0.81 -7.40 -12.12
CA THR A 49 -1.53 -7.47 -13.40
C THR A 49 -2.98 -7.05 -13.18
N LEU A 50 -3.39 -5.98 -13.82
CA LEU A 50 -4.75 -5.46 -13.83
C LEU A 50 -5.32 -5.64 -15.23
N THR A 51 -6.48 -6.26 -15.33
CA THR A 51 -7.23 -6.36 -16.58
C THR A 51 -8.10 -5.12 -16.72
N ALA A 52 -7.95 -4.38 -17.81
CA ALA A 52 -8.85 -3.27 -18.12
C ALA A 52 -9.29 -3.32 -19.58
N THR A 53 -10.57 -3.04 -19.83
CA THR A 53 -11.16 -2.91 -21.16
C THR A 53 -10.96 -1.48 -21.65
N ARG A 54 -10.13 -1.30 -22.68
CA ARG A 54 -9.98 -0.01 -23.36
C ARG A 54 -10.79 -0.04 -24.66
N ALA A 55 -11.61 0.98 -24.89
CA ALA A 55 -12.29 1.17 -26.17
C ALA A 55 -11.27 1.55 -27.25
N GLU A 56 -11.11 0.71 -28.27
CA GLU A 56 -10.29 0.98 -29.45
C GLU A 56 -11.17 1.05 -30.70
N GLN A 57 -10.86 1.98 -31.61
CA GLN A 57 -11.56 2.03 -32.89
C GLN A 57 -10.98 0.99 -33.84
N ARG A 58 -11.78 -0.03 -34.15
CA ARG A 58 -11.53 -1.00 -35.21
C ARG A 58 -12.19 -0.48 -36.47
N CYS A 59 -11.39 -0.05 -37.45
CA CYS A 59 -11.89 0.35 -38.76
C CYS A 59 -11.66 -0.79 -39.75
N ASP A 60 -12.68 -1.14 -40.52
CA ASP A 60 -12.53 -2.11 -41.59
C ASP A 60 -11.79 -1.48 -42.78
N PRO A 61 -10.82 -2.18 -43.39
CA PRO A 61 -10.19 -1.69 -44.60
C PRO A 61 -11.23 -1.67 -45.73
N GLU A 62 -11.47 -0.50 -46.34
CA GLU A 62 -12.36 -0.43 -47.50
C GLU A 62 -11.75 -1.14 -48.70
N ASP A 63 -12.45 -2.15 -49.23
CA ASP A 63 -12.13 -2.81 -50.49
C ASP A 63 -12.35 -1.87 -51.67
N LYS A 64 -11.38 -0.99 -51.93
CA LYS A 64 -11.40 -0.07 -53.07
C LYS A 64 -11.03 -0.84 -54.34
N SER A 65 -12.02 -1.45 -54.98
CA SER A 65 -11.92 -1.96 -56.36
C SER A 65 -11.37 -0.87 -57.31
N ARG A 66 -10.55 -1.26 -58.29
CA ARG A 66 -9.86 -0.32 -59.20
C ARG A 66 -10.83 0.57 -60.01
N LEU A 67 -12.05 0.08 -60.25
CA LEU A 67 -13.11 0.84 -60.94
C LEU A 67 -13.60 2.05 -60.13
N SER A 68 -13.51 1.98 -58.80
CA SER A 68 -14.02 3.01 -57.87
C SER A 68 -13.23 4.33 -57.93
N ARG A 69 -11.96 4.30 -58.37
CA ARG A 69 -11.11 5.51 -58.45
C ARG A 69 -11.51 6.44 -59.59
N ALA A 70 -11.93 5.89 -60.73
CA ALA A 70 -12.35 6.69 -61.88
C ALA A 70 -13.69 7.40 -61.62
N VAL A 71 -14.61 6.72 -60.90
CA VAL A 71 -15.90 7.29 -60.53
C VAL A 71 -15.78 8.32 -59.39
N GLY A 72 -14.77 8.19 -58.52
CA GLY A 72 -14.48 9.18 -57.46
C GLY A 72 -14.10 10.56 -58.01
N ALA A 73 -13.25 10.61 -59.04
CA ALA A 73 -12.76 11.87 -59.61
C ALA A 73 -13.87 12.75 -60.24
N ILE A 74 -14.90 12.12 -60.82
CA ILE A 74 -16.04 12.84 -61.42
C ILE A 74 -17.05 13.27 -60.33
N LYS A 75 -17.18 12.47 -59.26
CA LYS A 75 -18.07 12.75 -58.13
C LYS A 75 -17.57 13.91 -57.25
N ASP A 76 -16.26 14.09 -57.11
CA ASP A 76 -15.65 15.19 -56.34
C ASP A 76 -15.87 16.57 -56.97
N ALA A 77 -16.05 16.64 -58.29
CA ALA A 77 -16.34 17.90 -58.98
C ALA A 77 -17.77 18.42 -58.76
N LEU A 78 -18.69 17.56 -58.32
CA LEU A 78 -20.13 17.85 -58.28
C LEU A 78 -20.72 18.05 -56.88
N ARG A 79 -20.02 17.65 -55.81
CA ARG A 79 -20.62 17.68 -54.48
C ARG A 79 -19.66 18.18 -53.42
N ARG A 80 -19.74 19.49 -53.17
CA ARG A 80 -19.06 20.21 -52.08
C ARG A 80 -19.66 19.94 -50.69
N GLU A 81 -20.50 18.92 -50.53
CA GLU A 81 -21.13 18.46 -49.29
C GLU A 81 -21.14 16.90 -49.21
N GLU A 82 -19.99 16.26 -48.97
CA GLU A 82 -19.87 14.96 -48.27
C GLU A 82 -18.39 14.79 -47.84
N ALA A 83 -17.86 15.77 -47.11
CA ALA A 83 -16.75 15.48 -46.24
C ALA A 83 -17.26 14.54 -45.14
N ASP A 84 -16.46 13.53 -44.82
CA ASP A 84 -16.63 12.61 -43.70
C ASP A 84 -17.62 11.45 -43.94
N LYS A 85 -17.39 10.64 -44.98
CA LYS A 85 -17.52 9.19 -44.76
C LYS A 85 -16.37 8.76 -43.85
N ALA A 86 -16.54 9.01 -42.56
CA ALA A 86 -15.80 8.33 -41.52
C ALA A 86 -15.81 6.84 -41.91
N ALA A 87 -14.63 6.26 -42.12
CA ALA A 87 -14.51 4.82 -42.27
C ALA A 87 -15.38 4.16 -41.18
N ASN A 88 -16.09 3.07 -41.51
CA ASN A 88 -16.97 2.36 -40.58
C ASN A 88 -16.11 1.81 -39.42
N CYS A 89 -15.83 2.68 -38.44
CA CYS A 89 -14.97 2.42 -37.32
C CYS A 89 -15.87 2.11 -36.13
N GLN A 90 -15.80 0.88 -35.64
CA GLN A 90 -16.54 0.46 -34.47
C GLN A 90 -15.64 0.58 -33.22
N SER A 91 -16.20 1.13 -32.14
CA SER A 91 -15.52 1.14 -30.84
C SER A 91 -15.64 -0.26 -30.23
N VAL A 92 -14.56 -1.04 -30.29
CA VAL A 92 -14.51 -2.40 -29.73
C VAL A 92 -13.80 -2.35 -28.37
N PRO A 93 -14.39 -2.91 -27.30
CA PRO A 93 -13.69 -3.06 -26.03
C PRO A 93 -12.58 -4.11 -26.19
N VAL A 94 -11.32 -3.68 -26.15
CA VAL A 94 -10.15 -4.56 -26.18
C VAL A 94 -9.64 -4.73 -24.75
N GLU A 95 -9.60 -5.97 -24.29
CA GLU A 95 -9.06 -6.35 -23.00
C GLU A 95 -7.53 -6.23 -23.05
N ARG A 96 -6.96 -5.39 -22.19
CA ARG A 96 -5.51 -5.22 -22.07
C ARG A 96 -5.06 -5.52 -20.64
N GLU A 97 -3.98 -6.27 -20.53
CA GLU A 97 -3.28 -6.48 -19.26
C GLU A 97 -2.35 -5.30 -18.98
N PHE A 98 -2.63 -4.57 -17.92
CA PHE A 98 -1.77 -3.50 -17.41
C PHE A 98 -0.96 -4.00 -16.23
N ARG A 99 0.35 -3.73 -16.21
CA ARG A 99 1.22 -4.05 -15.08
C ARG A 99 1.56 -2.76 -14.35
N ARG A 100 1.20 -2.67 -13.07
CA ARG A 100 1.57 -1.53 -12.20
C ARG A 100 2.42 -2.02 -11.03
N ALA A 101 3.52 -1.33 -10.75
CA ALA A 101 4.29 -1.57 -9.53
C ALA A 101 3.47 -1.10 -8.33
N ILE A 102 3.17 -2.02 -7.41
CA ILE A 102 2.37 -1.78 -6.20
C ILE A 102 3.25 -1.65 -4.95
N ALA A 103 4.46 -2.21 -4.99
CA ALA A 103 5.41 -2.18 -3.89
C ALA A 103 6.82 -2.41 -4.40
N TYR A 104 7.79 -2.22 -3.52
CA TYR A 104 9.21 -2.48 -3.75
C TYR A 104 9.72 -3.39 -2.64
N ASP A 105 10.21 -4.56 -3.01
CA ASP A 105 10.99 -5.40 -2.10
C ASP A 105 12.44 -4.91 -2.10
N VAL A 106 12.88 -4.42 -0.94
CA VAL A 106 14.17 -3.76 -0.76
C VAL A 106 15.06 -4.61 0.12
N ASP A 107 16.18 -5.05 -0.45
CA ASP A 107 17.26 -5.69 0.30
C ASP A 107 18.27 -4.60 0.70
N TYR A 108 18.56 -4.49 1.99
CA TYR A 108 19.46 -3.47 2.54
C TYR A 108 20.39 -4.04 3.60
N VAL A 109 21.51 -3.35 3.84
CA VAL A 109 22.48 -3.71 4.87
C VAL A 109 22.60 -2.61 5.90
N TYR A 110 22.56 -3.00 7.17
CA TYR A 110 22.81 -2.12 8.29
C TYR A 110 23.77 -2.81 9.27
N LYS A 111 24.89 -2.14 9.59
CA LYS A 111 25.94 -2.66 10.48
C LYS A 111 26.37 -4.11 10.14
N GLY A 112 26.44 -4.45 8.85
CA GLY A 112 26.85 -5.76 8.36
C GLY A 112 25.74 -6.82 8.27
N ALA A 113 24.59 -6.59 8.93
CA ALA A 113 23.43 -7.47 8.82
C ALA A 113 22.57 -7.09 7.60
N LYS A 114 22.11 -8.10 6.86
CA LYS A 114 21.25 -7.93 5.69
C LYS A 114 19.79 -8.14 6.10
N PHE A 115 18.93 -7.27 5.61
CA PHE A 115 17.49 -7.29 5.87
C PHE A 115 16.74 -7.12 4.55
N ARG A 116 15.48 -7.56 4.54
CA ARG A 116 14.54 -7.33 3.44
C ARG A 116 13.28 -6.69 4.00
N SER A 117 12.77 -5.67 3.32
CA SER A 117 11.50 -5.04 3.67
C SER A 117 10.73 -4.68 2.42
N ARG A 118 9.40 -4.64 2.53
CA ARG A 118 8.51 -4.19 1.45
C ARG A 118 8.08 -2.76 1.70
N LEU A 119 8.32 -1.88 0.73
CA LEU A 119 8.00 -0.45 0.78
C LEU A 119 6.96 -0.09 -0.30
N ALA A 120 6.21 0.98 -0.07
CA ALA A 120 5.27 1.50 -1.06
C ALA A 120 5.99 2.28 -2.18
N GLU A 121 7.10 2.93 -1.85
CA GLU A 121 7.87 3.79 -2.74
C GLU A 121 9.32 3.29 -2.85
N ASP A 122 9.99 3.68 -3.94
CA ASP A 122 11.40 3.34 -4.16
C ASP A 122 12.29 4.19 -3.22
N PRO A 123 13.08 3.58 -2.32
CA PRO A 123 13.96 4.31 -1.40
C PRO A 123 15.24 4.84 -2.06
N GLY A 124 15.55 4.43 -3.29
CA GLY A 124 16.81 4.75 -3.95
C GLY A 124 18.01 4.07 -3.28
N ASN A 125 19.12 4.81 -3.13
CA ASN A 125 20.41 4.23 -2.69
C ASN A 125 20.56 4.12 -1.16
N ARG A 126 19.74 4.82 -0.37
CA ARG A 126 19.84 4.84 1.09
C ARG A 126 18.46 4.76 1.71
N LEU A 127 18.26 3.82 2.63
CA LEU A 127 17.00 3.62 3.30
C LEU A 127 17.05 4.21 4.72
N ARG A 128 16.10 5.10 5.05
CA ARG A 128 15.93 5.59 6.42
C ARG A 128 15.24 4.50 7.25
N ILE A 129 15.92 4.00 8.27
CA ILE A 129 15.43 2.93 9.15
C ILE A 129 15.09 3.46 10.55
N ARG A 130 14.08 2.86 11.20
CA ARG A 130 13.69 3.10 12.60
C ARG A 130 14.23 1.95 13.46
N ILE A 131 15.14 2.26 14.36
CA ILE A 131 15.78 1.28 15.24
C ILE A 131 15.16 1.44 16.63
N ALA A 132 14.50 0.39 17.12
CA ALA A 132 14.04 0.31 18.51
C ALA A 132 15.09 -0.47 19.32
N ILE A 133 15.62 0.16 20.36
CA ILE A 133 16.64 -0.45 21.22
C ILE A 133 15.98 -0.82 22.54
N THR A 134 15.92 -2.12 22.81
CA THR A 134 15.38 -2.66 24.06
C THR A 134 16.51 -3.32 24.84
N PRO A 135 16.70 -2.98 26.13
CA PRO A 135 17.74 -3.61 26.94
C PRO A 135 17.43 -5.10 27.15
N ALA A 136 18.47 -5.93 27.04
CA ALA A 136 18.38 -7.34 27.43
C ALA A 136 18.44 -7.43 28.96
N VAL A 137 17.29 -7.67 29.60
CA VAL A 137 17.23 -7.94 31.05
C VAL A 137 17.32 -9.44 31.30
N PRO A 138 18.12 -9.92 32.27
CA PRO A 138 18.16 -11.33 32.64
C PRO A 138 16.75 -11.83 33.00
N GLY A 139 16.29 -12.90 32.33
CA GLY A 139 14.98 -13.51 32.57
C GLY A 139 13.83 -12.98 31.71
N ALA A 140 14.02 -11.98 30.85
CA ALA A 140 13.05 -11.67 29.80
C ALA A 140 13.27 -12.60 28.61
N THR A 141 12.27 -13.42 28.29
CA THR A 141 12.23 -14.20 27.06
C THR A 141 12.01 -13.25 25.88
N THR A 142 12.99 -13.16 24.97
CA THR A 142 12.77 -12.57 23.65
C THR A 142 11.71 -13.39 22.89
N PRO A 143 10.76 -12.73 22.19
CA PRO A 143 9.77 -13.41 21.37
C PRO A 143 10.38 -14.11 20.15
#